data_AF-A0A5C9C995-F1
#
_entry.id   AF-A0A5C9C995-F1
#
_cell.length_a   1.000
_cell.length_b   1.000
_cell.length_c   1.000
_cell.angle_alpha   90.00
_cell.angle_beta   90.00
_cell.angle_gamma   90.00
#
_symmetry.space_group_name_H-M   'P 1'
#
loop_
_entity.id
_entity.type
_entity.pdbx_description
1 polymer ?
#
loop_
_entity_poly.entity_id
_entity_poly.type
_entity_poly.pdbx_seq_one_letter_code
_entity_poly.pdbx_strand_id
1 'polypeptide(L)'
;MGTNGSNGSGKSKPLKLETLRDAVERYIASAADLRSARKLRHNVNRWEKHASAKLPITDGCVERFRASCVAAKLSPTTIETTVSDVLTILRGTKCKVPSAGRRLRKPIPTAEQPSTEDIGKVYAIARSARFPRRTVDGNLCYDGASGKQQCWRDWSDQDRLRFWQTLLVLTGRSGLPIGDFRELKWEHVTADRLEWLAGRSQRRIAMTPEIKRHLDSVRGLDPIYVLPIAKWSVRFIRRELNKLRRKAGVKTWGNLREKDLEKVYSQAVTATYPVRTFNGDTVGCWRKWSDDDRERFWRALLFLGYWTGLRIGDLRRLTWASVFADRIEWRASKTDVAHVFPVTADVQRHLDAVRGLDSVYVVPIA
;
A
#
# COMPACT_ATOMS: atom_id res chain seq x y z
N MET A 1 -43.44 6.87 -50.11
CA MET A 1 -43.52 5.82 -49.07
C MET A 1 -42.40 6.05 -48.08
N GLY A 2 -42.70 6.56 -46.89
CA GLY A 2 -41.71 6.83 -45.84
C GLY A 2 -42.42 6.91 -44.50
N THR A 3 -42.47 5.80 -43.77
CA THR A 3 -43.16 5.70 -42.49
C THR A 3 -42.25 6.19 -41.37
N ASN A 4 -42.54 7.39 -40.88
CA ASN A 4 -42.02 7.92 -39.61
C ASN A 4 -42.60 7.11 -38.44
N GLY A 5 -41.90 6.05 -38.02
CA GLY A 5 -42.18 5.32 -36.79
C GLY A 5 -41.73 6.11 -35.58
N SER A 6 -42.63 6.90 -34.98
CA SER A 6 -42.39 7.53 -33.68
C SER A 6 -42.28 6.46 -32.60
N ASN A 7 -41.05 6.10 -32.22
CA ASN A 7 -40.81 5.29 -31.02
C ASN A 7 -41.21 6.12 -29.79
N GLY A 8 -42.47 6.00 -29.39
CA GLY A 8 -42.97 6.51 -28.13
C GLY A 8 -42.25 5.80 -27.00
N SER A 9 -41.14 6.38 -26.52
CA SER A 9 -40.47 5.94 -25.31
C SER A 9 -41.42 6.21 -24.14
N GLY A 10 -42.28 5.23 -23.84
CA GLY A 10 -43.14 5.25 -22.69
C GLY A 10 -42.28 5.51 -21.46
N LYS A 11 -42.47 6.69 -20.83
CA LYS A 11 -41.81 7.02 -19.56
C LYS A 11 -42.31 6.03 -18.52
N SER A 12 -41.58 4.93 -18.34
CA SER A 12 -41.86 3.96 -17.29
C SER A 12 -41.90 4.70 -15.96
N LYS A 13 -42.99 4.53 -15.21
CA LYS A 13 -43.10 5.11 -13.86
C LYS A 13 -41.87 4.67 -13.07
N PRO A 14 -41.14 5.59 -12.42
CA PRO A 14 -39.96 5.22 -11.66
C PRO A 14 -40.35 4.21 -10.58
N LEU A 15 -39.73 3.02 -10.62
CA LEU A 15 -39.91 1.98 -9.61
C LEU A 15 -39.65 2.59 -8.22
N LYS A 16 -40.64 2.44 -7.34
CA LYS A 16 -40.55 2.87 -5.94
C LYS A 16 -39.51 1.97 -5.25
N LEU A 17 -38.47 2.57 -4.70
CA LEU A 17 -37.44 1.83 -3.95
C LEU A 17 -37.95 1.64 -2.52
N GLU A 18 -38.20 0.40 -2.12
CA GLU A 18 -38.71 0.08 -0.79
C GLU A 18 -37.60 -0.38 0.15
N THR A 19 -36.56 -1.01 -0.41
CA THR A 19 -35.45 -1.60 0.34
C THR A 19 -34.10 -1.08 -0.14
N LEU A 20 -33.08 -1.24 0.73
CA LEU A 20 -31.70 -0.98 0.37
C LEU A 20 -31.20 -1.92 -0.75
N ARG A 21 -31.79 -3.11 -0.87
CA ARG A 21 -31.52 -4.06 -1.96
C ARG A 21 -31.98 -3.50 -3.31
N ASP A 22 -33.18 -2.93 -3.38
CA ASP A 22 -33.67 -2.28 -4.60
C ASP A 22 -32.75 -1.12 -5.00
N ALA A 23 -32.31 -0.35 -4.01
CA ALA A 23 -31.41 0.77 -4.23
C ALA A 23 -30.04 0.32 -4.77
N VAL A 24 -29.45 -0.76 -4.26
CA VAL A 24 -28.13 -1.23 -4.76
C VAL A 24 -28.24 -1.83 -6.15
N GLU A 25 -29.30 -2.56 -6.48
CA GLU A 25 -29.48 -3.10 -7.83
C GLU A 25 -29.73 -1.98 -8.84
N ARG A 26 -30.55 -0.98 -8.51
CA ARG A 26 -30.71 0.20 -9.35
C ARG A 26 -29.42 0.98 -9.53
N TYR A 27 -28.64 1.16 -8.45
CA TYR A 27 -27.34 1.81 -8.52
C TYR A 27 -26.37 1.06 -9.44
N ILE A 28 -26.27 -0.26 -9.27
CA ILE A 28 -25.42 -1.13 -10.11
C ILE A 28 -25.84 -1.05 -11.58
N ALA A 29 -27.14 -1.13 -11.88
CA ALA A 29 -27.66 -1.04 -13.24
C ALA A 29 -27.38 0.34 -13.88
N SER A 30 -27.34 1.40 -13.08
CA SER A 30 -27.13 2.77 -13.58
C SER A 30 -25.67 3.14 -13.86
N ALA A 31 -24.71 2.41 -13.29
CA ALA A 31 -23.29 2.73 -13.38
C ALA A 31 -22.57 1.67 -14.22
N ALA A 32 -22.20 2.07 -15.45
CA ALA A 32 -21.42 1.24 -16.36
C ALA A 32 -20.08 0.83 -15.72
N ASP A 33 -19.76 -0.47 -15.77
CA ASP A 33 -18.49 -1.06 -15.29
C ASP A 33 -18.18 -0.88 -13.79
N LEU A 34 -19.17 -1.14 -12.92
CA LEU A 34 -18.90 -1.31 -11.49
C LEU A 34 -18.18 -2.64 -11.21
N ARG A 35 -16.85 -2.66 -11.35
CA ARG A 35 -15.97 -3.74 -10.84
C ARG A 35 -16.25 -4.06 -9.35
N SER A 36 -16.88 -3.14 -8.62
CA SER A 36 -17.26 -3.25 -7.22
C SER A 36 -18.69 -3.78 -6.96
N ALA A 37 -19.49 -4.15 -7.97
CA ALA A 37 -20.88 -4.58 -7.79
C ALA A 37 -21.04 -5.70 -6.73
N ARG A 38 -20.19 -6.74 -6.79
CA ARG A 38 -20.18 -7.82 -5.80
C ARG A 38 -19.87 -7.31 -4.39
N LYS A 39 -18.95 -6.36 -4.25
CA LYS A 39 -18.60 -5.75 -2.96
C LYS A 39 -19.78 -4.93 -2.40
N LEU A 40 -20.47 -4.16 -3.25
CA LEU A 40 -21.61 -3.35 -2.86
C LEU A 40 -22.76 -4.23 -2.35
N ARG A 41 -23.14 -5.29 -3.10
CA ARG A 41 -24.13 -6.28 -2.65
C ARG A 41 -23.74 -6.91 -1.31
N HIS A 42 -22.49 -7.32 -1.17
CA HIS A 42 -21.98 -7.88 0.09
C HIS A 42 -22.10 -6.90 1.26
N ASN A 43 -21.81 -5.63 1.03
CA ASN A 43 -21.92 -4.59 2.05
C ASN A 43 -23.38 -4.26 2.40
N VAL A 44 -24.30 -4.31 1.43
CA VAL A 44 -25.74 -4.20 1.70
C VAL A 44 -26.24 -5.39 2.50
N ASN A 45 -25.91 -6.62 2.12
CA ASN A 45 -26.29 -7.81 2.90
C ASN A 45 -25.77 -7.74 4.35
N ARG A 46 -24.56 -7.20 4.56
CA ARG A 46 -24.03 -6.93 5.91
C ARG A 46 -24.89 -5.88 6.63
N TRP A 47 -25.30 -4.81 5.95
CA TRP A 47 -26.20 -3.82 6.53
C TRP A 47 -27.52 -4.45 6.99
N GLU A 48 -28.19 -5.20 6.12
CA GLU A 48 -29.47 -5.85 6.40
C GLU A 48 -29.39 -6.83 7.58
N LYS A 49 -28.24 -7.48 7.77
CA LYS A 49 -28.00 -8.36 8.91
C LYS A 49 -27.93 -7.62 10.26
N HIS A 50 -27.45 -6.38 10.26
CA HIS A 50 -27.14 -5.62 11.48
C HIS A 50 -28.08 -4.44 11.75
N ALA A 51 -28.88 -4.02 10.77
CA ALA A 51 -29.82 -2.91 10.85
C ALA A 51 -30.99 -3.11 9.86
N SER A 52 -32.05 -2.31 10.03
CA SER A 52 -33.20 -2.34 9.10
C SER A 52 -32.78 -2.01 7.67
N ALA A 53 -33.33 -2.77 6.72
CA ALA A 53 -33.15 -2.61 5.28
C ALA A 53 -34.21 -1.72 4.62
N LYS A 54 -35.27 -1.34 5.35
CA LYS A 54 -36.41 -0.57 4.80
C LYS A 54 -36.04 0.90 4.63
N LEU A 55 -36.40 1.47 3.48
CA LEU A 55 -36.23 2.89 3.20
C LEU A 55 -37.38 3.72 3.82
N PRO A 56 -37.14 4.97 4.25
CA PRO A 56 -35.85 5.67 4.22
C PRO A 56 -34.89 5.25 5.35
N ILE A 57 -33.59 5.18 5.06
CA ILE A 57 -32.56 5.02 6.10
C ILE A 57 -32.43 6.34 6.88
N THR A 58 -32.57 6.29 8.21
CA THR A 58 -32.41 7.44 9.10
C THR A 58 -31.05 7.43 9.81
N ASP A 59 -30.69 8.54 10.46
CA ASP A 59 -29.45 8.64 11.25
C ASP A 59 -29.38 7.56 12.35
N GLY A 60 -30.50 7.29 13.03
CA GLY A 60 -30.61 6.20 14.00
C GLY A 60 -30.45 4.80 13.41
N CYS A 61 -30.65 4.60 12.10
CA CYS A 61 -30.29 3.34 11.44
C CYS A 61 -28.76 3.20 11.30
N VAL A 62 -28.04 4.29 11.03
CA VAL A 62 -26.57 4.28 10.94
C VAL A 62 -25.95 3.97 12.29
N GLU A 63 -26.45 4.58 13.37
CA GLU A 63 -25.97 4.35 14.73
C GLU A 63 -26.24 2.92 15.20
N ARG A 64 -27.46 2.39 14.97
CA ARG A 64 -27.78 0.99 15.27
C ARG A 64 -26.90 0.01 14.49
N PHE A 65 -26.66 0.28 13.20
CA PHE A 65 -25.74 -0.53 12.39
C PHE A 65 -24.34 -0.58 13.01
N ARG A 66 -23.77 0.58 13.38
CA ARG A 66 -22.46 0.64 14.02
C ARG A 66 -22.43 -0.12 15.34
N ALA A 67 -23.39 0.13 16.22
CA ALA A 67 -23.48 -0.51 17.53
C ALA A 67 -23.56 -2.04 17.41
N SER A 68 -24.44 -2.54 16.54
CA SER A 68 -24.59 -3.98 16.24
C SER A 68 -23.30 -4.59 15.67
N CYS A 69 -22.63 -3.90 14.75
CA CYS A 69 -21.36 -4.39 14.19
C CYS A 69 -20.21 -4.41 15.19
N VAL A 70 -20.15 -3.43 16.11
CA VAL A 70 -19.16 -3.39 17.20
C VAL A 70 -19.41 -4.54 18.17
N ALA A 71 -20.66 -4.81 18.54
CA ALA A 71 -21.04 -5.97 19.36
C ALA A 71 -20.65 -7.30 18.69
N ALA A 72 -20.76 -7.36 17.36
CA ALA A 72 -20.29 -8.50 16.55
C ALA A 72 -18.76 -8.53 16.29
N LYS A 73 -17.99 -7.67 16.98
CA LYS A 73 -16.51 -7.58 16.90
C LYS A 73 -15.98 -7.34 15.47
N LEU A 74 -16.74 -6.63 14.63
CA LEU A 74 -16.25 -6.25 13.30
C LEU A 74 -15.24 -5.10 13.39
N SER A 75 -14.24 -5.11 12.51
CA SER A 75 -13.22 -4.04 12.51
C SER A 75 -13.85 -2.68 12.18
N PRO A 76 -13.42 -1.57 12.83
CA PRO A 76 -13.91 -0.22 12.50
C PRO A 76 -13.78 0.15 11.02
N THR A 77 -12.75 -0.37 10.34
CA THR A 77 -12.59 -0.15 8.91
C THR A 77 -13.71 -0.80 8.11
N THR A 78 -14.07 -2.05 8.44
CA THR A 78 -15.14 -2.79 7.76
C THR A 78 -16.48 -2.05 7.93
N ILE A 79 -16.77 -1.60 9.16
CA ILE A 79 -18.00 -0.89 9.50
C ILE A 79 -18.10 0.41 8.69
N GLU A 80 -17.08 1.28 8.78
CA GLU A 80 -17.12 2.58 8.12
C GLU A 80 -17.05 2.47 6.58
N THR A 81 -16.42 1.42 6.04
CA THR A 81 -16.49 1.14 4.58
C THR A 81 -17.91 0.74 4.17
N THR A 82 -18.59 -0.11 4.95
CA THR A 82 -19.99 -0.46 4.65
C THR A 82 -20.90 0.76 4.73
N VAL A 83 -20.77 1.61 5.76
CA VAL A 83 -21.53 2.87 5.87
C VAL A 83 -21.26 3.76 4.65
N SER A 84 -20.00 3.97 4.28
CA SER A 84 -19.64 4.83 3.14
C SER A 84 -20.22 4.32 1.81
N ASP A 85 -20.17 3.01 1.58
CA ASP A 85 -20.72 2.38 0.37
C ASP A 85 -22.25 2.51 0.33
N VAL A 86 -22.95 2.30 1.46
CA VAL A 86 -24.41 2.48 1.57
C VAL A 86 -24.83 3.93 1.31
N LEU A 87 -24.17 4.91 1.92
CA LEU A 87 -24.46 6.33 1.66
C LEU A 87 -24.20 6.72 0.20
N THR A 88 -23.24 6.06 -0.45
CA THR A 88 -22.95 6.27 -1.88
C THR A 88 -24.07 5.71 -2.76
N ILE A 89 -24.58 4.51 -2.43
CA ILE A 89 -25.74 3.91 -3.10
C ILE A 89 -26.98 4.82 -2.97
N LEU A 90 -27.27 5.31 -1.75
CA LEU A 90 -28.42 6.20 -1.51
C LEU A 90 -28.30 7.51 -2.30
N ARG A 91 -27.11 8.12 -2.36
CA ARG A 91 -26.84 9.31 -3.18
C ARG A 91 -27.06 9.03 -4.67
N GLY A 92 -26.50 7.93 -5.18
CA GLY A 92 -26.61 7.58 -6.60
C GLY A 92 -28.04 7.22 -7.04
N THR A 93 -28.89 6.77 -6.11
CA THR A 93 -30.29 6.45 -6.37
C THR A 93 -31.27 7.57 -6.03
N LYS A 94 -30.77 8.76 -5.64
CA LYS A 94 -31.57 9.93 -5.23
C LYS A 94 -32.50 9.65 -4.04
N CYS A 95 -32.16 8.67 -3.19
CA CYS A 95 -32.84 8.46 -1.92
C CYS A 95 -32.44 9.53 -0.89
N LYS A 96 -33.26 9.71 0.16
CA LYS A 96 -32.86 10.54 1.31
C LYS A 96 -31.62 9.93 1.97
N VAL A 97 -30.58 10.75 2.15
CA VAL A 97 -29.27 10.32 2.68
C VAL A 97 -29.18 10.77 4.15
N PRO A 98 -29.00 9.84 5.11
CA PRO A 98 -28.80 10.22 6.50
C PRO A 98 -27.41 10.85 6.72
N SER A 99 -27.25 11.53 7.85
CA SER A 99 -25.94 12.00 8.31
C SER A 99 -25.00 10.80 8.53
N ALA A 100 -23.73 10.97 8.14
CA ALA A 100 -22.73 9.96 8.43
C ALA A 100 -22.45 9.84 9.94
N GLY A 101 -22.76 10.87 10.73
CA GLY A 101 -22.49 10.93 12.17
C GLY A 101 -21.00 10.82 12.54
N ARG A 102 -20.72 10.61 13.83
CA ARG A 102 -19.35 10.40 14.32
C ARG A 102 -18.82 9.04 13.86
N ARG A 103 -17.72 9.05 13.10
CA ARG A 103 -17.06 7.82 12.63
C ARG A 103 -16.32 7.12 13.77
N LEU A 104 -16.30 5.79 13.74
CA LEU A 104 -15.48 5.00 14.65
C LEU A 104 -13.99 5.32 14.47
N ARG A 105 -13.27 5.48 15.59
CA ARG A 105 -11.81 5.67 15.57
C ARG A 105 -11.17 4.40 14.99
N LYS A 106 -10.48 4.54 13.87
CA LYS A 106 -9.69 3.43 13.32
C LYS A 106 -8.48 3.24 14.22
N PRO A 107 -8.19 2.01 14.69
CA PRO A 107 -6.92 1.76 15.34
C PRO A 107 -5.81 2.10 14.35
N ILE A 108 -4.74 2.73 14.85
CA ILE A 108 -3.55 2.97 14.04
C ILE A 108 -3.02 1.58 13.70
N PRO A 109 -2.81 1.24 12.41
CA PRO A 109 -2.22 -0.04 12.06
C PRO A 109 -0.84 -0.15 12.71
N THR A 110 -0.69 -1.05 13.69
CA THR A 110 0.59 -1.39 14.31
C THR A 110 1.21 -2.56 13.56
N ALA A 111 1.36 -2.40 12.24
CA ALA A 111 2.03 -3.40 11.43
C ALA A 111 3.48 -3.51 11.90
N GLU A 112 3.81 -4.58 12.60
CA GLU A 112 5.20 -4.94 12.89
C GLU A 112 5.90 -5.15 11.55
N GLN A 113 6.87 -4.28 11.24
CA GLN A 113 7.72 -4.49 10.08
C GLN A 113 8.62 -5.70 10.36
N PRO A 114 8.84 -6.57 9.37
CA PRO A 114 9.80 -7.65 9.53
C PRO A 114 11.20 -7.06 9.73
N SER A 115 11.96 -7.63 10.67
CA SER A 115 13.36 -7.25 10.84
C SER A 115 14.19 -7.65 9.60
N THR A 116 15.36 -7.05 9.43
CA THR A 116 16.30 -7.47 8.37
C THR A 116 16.70 -8.94 8.54
N GLU A 117 16.83 -9.40 9.79
CA GLU A 117 17.11 -10.79 10.12
C GLU A 117 15.99 -11.73 9.64
N ASP A 118 14.72 -11.37 9.89
CA ASP A 118 13.57 -12.13 9.43
C ASP A 118 13.53 -12.24 7.90
N ILE A 119 13.85 -11.15 7.20
CA ILE A 119 13.95 -11.16 5.74
C ILE A 119 15.09 -12.09 5.29
N GLY A 120 16.25 -12.03 5.95
CA GLY A 120 17.39 -12.91 5.68
C GLY A 120 17.06 -14.40 5.84
N LYS A 121 16.35 -14.77 6.92
CA LYS A 121 15.89 -16.15 7.16
C LYS A 121 14.97 -16.65 6.04
N VAL A 122 14.03 -15.82 5.59
CA VAL A 122 13.12 -16.13 4.47
C VAL A 122 13.87 -16.24 3.15
N TYR A 123 14.80 -15.33 2.91
CA TYR A 123 15.63 -15.28 1.71
C TYR A 123 16.51 -16.53 1.56
N ALA A 124 17.11 -17.02 2.65
CA ALA A 124 17.96 -18.22 2.66
C ALA A 124 17.22 -19.49 2.21
N ILE A 125 15.90 -19.56 2.44
CA ILE A 125 15.08 -20.73 2.10
C ILE A 125 14.18 -20.51 0.88
N ALA A 126 14.35 -19.40 0.15
CA ALA A 126 13.51 -19.01 -0.97
C ALA A 126 13.41 -20.09 -2.06
N ARG A 127 14.46 -20.92 -2.21
CA ARG A 127 14.48 -22.08 -3.13
C ARG A 127 13.35 -23.08 -2.89
N SER A 128 12.79 -23.12 -1.69
CA SER A 128 11.73 -24.06 -1.33
C SER A 128 10.32 -23.55 -1.63
N ALA A 129 10.18 -22.31 -2.11
CA ALA A 129 8.88 -21.80 -2.54
C ALA A 129 8.40 -22.51 -3.80
N ARG A 130 7.10 -22.80 -3.85
CA ARG A 130 6.50 -23.39 -5.03
C ARG A 130 6.27 -22.32 -6.06
N PHE A 131 6.63 -22.63 -7.30
CA PHE A 131 6.17 -21.87 -8.46
C PHE A 131 4.71 -22.26 -8.75
N PRO A 132 3.83 -21.32 -9.12
CA PRO A 132 2.49 -21.68 -9.55
C PRO A 132 2.60 -22.48 -10.84
N ARG A 133 2.37 -23.79 -10.74
CA ARG A 133 2.09 -24.61 -11.91
C ARG A 133 0.70 -24.21 -12.39
N ARG A 134 0.59 -23.68 -13.60
CA ARG A 134 -0.70 -23.46 -14.23
C ARG A 134 -1.06 -24.73 -14.99
N THR A 135 -1.80 -25.61 -14.34
CA THR A 135 -2.62 -26.62 -15.04
C THR A 135 -3.97 -25.98 -15.27
N VAL A 136 -4.35 -25.77 -16.53
CA VAL A 136 -5.76 -25.58 -16.88
C VAL A 136 -6.22 -26.97 -17.30
N ASP A 137 -7.05 -27.59 -16.46
CA ASP A 137 -7.70 -28.89 -16.74
C ASP A 137 -6.74 -30.06 -17.06
N GLY A 138 -5.63 -30.17 -16.33
CA GLY A 138 -4.66 -31.26 -16.53
C GLY A 138 -3.79 -31.13 -17.79
N ASN A 139 -4.11 -30.19 -18.68
CA ASN A 139 -3.30 -29.87 -19.85
C ASN A 139 -2.48 -28.58 -19.62
N LEU A 140 -1.27 -28.56 -20.16
CA LEU A 140 -0.41 -27.38 -20.18
C LEU A 140 -1.17 -26.23 -20.87
N CYS A 141 -1.21 -25.06 -20.22
CA CYS A 141 -2.04 -23.93 -20.63
C CYS A 141 -1.78 -23.48 -22.07
N TYR A 142 -2.73 -23.71 -22.96
CA TYR A 142 -2.86 -23.04 -24.26
C TYR A 142 -3.58 -21.70 -24.07
N ASP A 143 -3.08 -20.65 -24.70
CA ASP A 143 -3.85 -19.43 -24.99
C ASP A 143 -4.48 -19.61 -26.38
N GLY A 144 -5.81 -19.74 -26.42
CA GLY A 144 -6.57 -19.97 -27.65
C GLY A 144 -6.58 -18.79 -28.63
N ALA A 145 -6.09 -17.61 -28.26
CA ALA A 145 -6.11 -16.43 -29.13
C ALA A 145 -4.80 -16.21 -29.90
N SER A 146 -3.67 -16.75 -29.44
CA SER A 146 -2.35 -16.43 -29.99
C SER A 146 -1.61 -17.60 -30.65
N GLY A 147 -2.13 -18.83 -30.54
CA GLY A 147 -1.52 -20.03 -31.14
C GLY A 147 -0.11 -20.36 -30.61
N LYS A 148 0.40 -19.63 -29.62
CA LYS A 148 1.74 -19.82 -29.06
C LYS A 148 1.65 -20.38 -27.64
N GLN A 149 2.32 -21.51 -27.41
CA GLN A 149 2.63 -21.98 -26.06
C GLN A 149 3.31 -20.86 -25.27
N GLN A 150 2.64 -20.33 -24.25
CA GLN A 150 3.32 -19.73 -23.11
C GLN A 150 3.22 -20.70 -21.93
N CYS A 151 3.65 -21.93 -22.17
CA CYS A 151 4.25 -22.72 -21.11
C CYS A 151 5.49 -21.92 -20.69
N TRP A 152 5.41 -21.22 -19.55
CA TRP A 152 6.62 -20.72 -18.91
C TRP A 152 7.59 -21.90 -18.88
N ARG A 153 8.77 -21.72 -19.50
CA ARG A 153 9.86 -22.71 -19.58
C ARG A 153 9.93 -23.53 -18.28
N ASP A 154 10.37 -24.77 -18.35
CA ASP A 154 10.77 -25.52 -17.16
C ASP A 154 11.90 -24.78 -16.45
N TRP A 155 11.52 -23.86 -15.56
CA TRP A 155 12.44 -23.03 -14.82
C TRP A 155 13.25 -23.96 -13.92
N SER A 156 14.57 -23.85 -14.06
CA SER A 156 15.49 -24.53 -13.18
C SER A 156 15.22 -24.12 -11.73
N ASP A 157 15.66 -24.94 -10.77
CA ASP A 157 15.60 -24.54 -9.36
C ASP A 157 16.33 -23.21 -9.12
N GLN A 158 17.37 -22.93 -9.91
CA GLN A 158 18.11 -21.68 -9.87
C GLN A 158 17.29 -20.48 -10.37
N ASP A 159 16.52 -20.63 -11.44
CA ASP A 159 15.60 -19.58 -11.94
C ASP A 159 14.55 -19.24 -10.89
N ARG A 160 13.97 -20.27 -10.27
CA ARG A 160 12.97 -20.11 -9.20
C ARG A 160 13.55 -19.40 -8.00
N LEU A 161 14.78 -19.76 -7.60
CA LEU A 161 15.49 -19.08 -6.52
C LEU A 161 15.71 -17.60 -6.84
N ARG A 162 16.28 -17.29 -8.01
CA ARG A 162 16.55 -15.91 -8.45
C ARG A 162 15.28 -15.07 -8.46
N PHE A 163 14.18 -15.62 -8.99
CA PHE A 163 12.88 -14.96 -8.99
C PHE A 163 12.40 -14.60 -7.58
N TRP A 164 12.39 -15.57 -6.65
CA TRP A 164 11.88 -15.33 -5.30
C TRP A 164 12.76 -14.37 -4.51
N GLN A 165 14.08 -14.47 -4.67
CA GLN A 165 15.04 -13.55 -4.06
C GLN A 165 14.85 -12.12 -4.57
N THR A 166 14.76 -11.93 -5.89
CA THR A 166 14.51 -10.61 -6.48
C THR A 166 13.16 -10.04 -6.05
N LEU A 167 12.11 -10.86 -5.96
CA LEU A 167 10.82 -10.43 -5.41
C LEU A 167 10.93 -9.97 -3.94
N LEU A 168 11.66 -10.71 -3.10
CA LEU A 168 11.88 -10.36 -1.70
C LEU A 168 12.70 -9.08 -1.54
N VAL A 169 13.74 -8.89 -2.37
CA VAL A 169 14.54 -7.65 -2.35
C VAL A 169 13.69 -6.46 -2.80
N LEU A 170 12.96 -6.56 -3.92
CA LEU A 170 12.15 -5.45 -4.42
C LEU A 170 10.99 -5.09 -3.47
N THR A 171 10.38 -6.08 -2.81
CA THR A 171 9.34 -5.81 -1.80
C THR A 171 9.91 -5.31 -0.48
N GLY A 172 10.94 -5.98 0.06
CA GLY A 172 11.48 -5.71 1.39
C GLY A 172 12.40 -4.50 1.47
N ARG A 173 13.27 -4.30 0.46
CA ARG A 173 14.25 -3.19 0.45
C ARG A 173 13.70 -1.94 -0.20
N SER A 174 13.05 -2.07 -1.35
CA SER A 174 12.54 -0.88 -2.07
C SER A 174 11.08 -0.54 -1.80
N GLY A 175 10.36 -1.41 -1.07
CA GLY A 175 8.95 -1.16 -0.76
C GLY A 175 8.00 -1.28 -1.93
N LEU A 176 8.39 -1.99 -2.99
CA LEU A 176 7.57 -2.18 -4.18
C LEU A 176 6.34 -3.03 -3.82
N PRO A 177 5.10 -2.52 -4.01
CA PRO A 177 3.90 -3.30 -3.73
C PRO A 177 3.83 -4.55 -4.61
N ILE A 178 3.41 -5.69 -4.04
CA ILE A 178 3.32 -6.95 -4.82
C ILE A 178 2.37 -6.80 -6.04
N GLY A 179 1.35 -5.94 -5.95
CA GLY A 179 0.45 -5.65 -7.07
C GLY A 179 1.15 -5.01 -8.27
N ASP A 180 2.15 -4.17 -8.01
CA ASP A 180 2.82 -3.34 -9.01
C ASP A 180 3.76 -4.13 -9.92
N PHE A 181 4.22 -5.33 -9.51
CA PHE A 181 5.05 -6.18 -10.37
C PHE A 181 4.37 -6.56 -11.69
N ARG A 182 3.04 -6.51 -11.77
CA ARG A 182 2.30 -6.77 -13.00
C ARG A 182 2.54 -5.72 -14.06
N GLU A 183 2.84 -4.50 -13.64
CA GLU A 183 3.12 -3.36 -14.52
C GLU A 183 4.63 -3.13 -14.69
N LEU A 184 5.49 -3.87 -13.96
CA LEU A 184 6.93 -3.65 -13.97
C LEU A 184 7.60 -4.37 -15.14
N LYS A 185 8.02 -3.61 -16.15
CA LYS A 185 8.65 -4.08 -17.39
C LYS A 185 10.12 -3.71 -17.48
N TRP A 186 10.88 -4.36 -18.35
CA TRP A 186 12.30 -4.02 -18.56
C TRP A 186 12.52 -2.60 -19.10
N GLU A 187 11.56 -2.07 -19.87
CA GLU A 187 11.57 -0.66 -20.32
C GLU A 187 11.49 0.35 -19.16
N HIS A 188 11.03 -0.09 -17.98
CA HIS A 188 10.96 0.71 -16.75
C HIS A 188 12.28 0.71 -15.97
N VAL A 189 13.29 -0.05 -16.42
CA VAL A 189 14.59 -0.19 -15.74
C VAL A 189 15.63 0.67 -16.44
N THR A 190 16.14 1.69 -15.75
CA THR A 190 17.28 2.49 -16.21
C THR A 190 18.55 2.12 -15.43
N ALA A 191 19.67 2.77 -15.75
CA ALA A 191 20.92 2.57 -15.04
C ALA A 191 20.85 3.00 -13.55
N ASP A 192 20.04 4.02 -13.24
CA ASP A 192 19.98 4.69 -11.94
C ASP A 192 18.66 4.46 -11.18
N ARG A 193 17.62 3.92 -11.82
CA ARG A 193 16.30 3.73 -11.18
C ARG A 193 15.40 2.69 -11.84
N LEU A 194 14.34 2.35 -11.12
CA LEU A 194 13.12 1.75 -11.65
C LEU A 194 12.02 2.82 -11.68
N GLU A 195 11.32 2.98 -12.78
CA GLU A 195 10.27 3.99 -12.93
C GLU A 195 9.09 3.48 -13.76
N TRP A 196 7.89 3.44 -13.18
CA TRP A 196 6.70 2.90 -13.84
C TRP A 196 5.43 3.65 -13.42
N LEU A 197 4.35 3.43 -14.16
CA LEU A 197 3.01 3.92 -13.83
C LEU A 197 2.21 2.81 -13.13
N ALA A 198 1.82 3.05 -11.88
CA ALA A 198 0.90 2.21 -11.13
C ALA A 198 -0.49 2.87 -11.14
N GLY A 199 -1.31 2.53 -12.14
CA GLY A 199 -2.59 3.19 -12.37
C GLY A 199 -2.39 4.65 -12.81
N ARG A 200 -2.73 5.61 -11.94
CA ARG A 200 -2.53 7.06 -12.21
C ARG A 200 -1.31 7.64 -11.50
N SER A 201 -0.57 6.82 -10.77
CA SER A 201 0.54 7.28 -9.95
C SER A 201 1.86 6.81 -10.56
N GLN A 202 2.75 7.77 -10.82
CA GLN A 202 4.14 7.48 -11.16
C GLN A 202 4.89 7.02 -9.91
N ARG A 203 5.62 5.92 -10.04
CA ARG A 203 6.43 5.32 -8.97
C ARG A 203 7.88 5.30 -9.42
N ARG A 204 8.79 5.53 -8.47
CA ARG A 204 10.24 5.51 -8.70
C ARG A 204 10.93 4.79 -7.56
N ILE A 205 11.96 4.01 -7.86
CA ILE A 205 12.88 3.41 -6.88
C ILE A 205 14.30 3.69 -7.34
N ALA A 206 15.18 4.15 -6.44
CA ALA A 206 16.59 4.31 -6.74
C ALA A 206 17.28 2.95 -6.93
N MET A 207 18.16 2.86 -7.93
CA MET A 207 18.90 1.64 -8.24
C MET A 207 20.07 1.47 -7.27
N THR A 208 19.89 0.68 -6.22
CA THR A 208 21.01 0.27 -5.36
C THR A 208 21.83 -0.84 -6.03
N PRO A 209 23.10 -1.05 -5.65
CA PRO A 209 23.89 -2.16 -6.17
C PRO A 209 23.25 -3.54 -5.94
N GLU A 210 22.56 -3.71 -4.80
CA GLU A 210 21.82 -4.93 -4.46
C GLU A 210 20.63 -5.13 -5.41
N ILE A 211 19.80 -4.09 -5.63
CA ILE A 211 18.67 -4.15 -6.57
C ILE A 211 19.17 -4.46 -7.98
N LYS A 212 20.21 -3.76 -8.44
CA LYS A 212 20.79 -3.98 -9.77
C LYS A 212 21.24 -5.43 -9.97
N ARG A 213 21.99 -5.99 -9.00
CA ARG A 213 22.43 -7.40 -9.04
C ARG A 213 21.26 -8.36 -9.15
N HIS A 214 20.18 -8.11 -8.40
CA HIS A 214 18.98 -8.93 -8.43
C HIS A 214 18.23 -8.84 -9.76
N LEU A 215 18.10 -7.64 -10.31
CA LEU A 215 17.51 -7.42 -11.64
C LEU A 215 18.33 -8.09 -12.73
N ASP A 216 19.65 -7.90 -12.73
CA ASP A 216 20.55 -8.57 -13.68
C ASP A 216 20.45 -10.09 -13.58
N SER A 217 20.30 -10.64 -12.37
CA SER A 217 20.15 -12.09 -12.17
C SER A 217 18.88 -12.68 -12.77
N VAL A 218 17.79 -11.90 -12.84
CA VAL A 218 16.51 -12.35 -13.44
C VAL A 218 16.34 -11.87 -14.89
N ARG A 219 17.33 -11.14 -15.43
CA ARG A 219 17.32 -10.71 -16.82
C ARG A 219 17.34 -11.93 -17.74
N GLY A 220 16.40 -11.97 -18.68
CA GLY A 220 16.22 -13.11 -19.59
C GLY A 220 15.28 -14.20 -19.08
N LEU A 221 14.77 -14.12 -17.84
CA LEU A 221 13.67 -15.01 -17.40
C LEU A 221 12.35 -14.70 -18.13
N ASP A 222 12.11 -13.43 -18.43
CA ASP A 222 11.01 -12.93 -19.25
C ASP A 222 11.51 -11.75 -20.11
N PRO A 223 11.15 -11.67 -21.40
CA PRO A 223 11.63 -10.62 -22.30
C PRO A 223 10.95 -9.26 -22.08
N ILE A 224 9.79 -9.21 -21.44
CA ILE A 224 8.96 -8.01 -21.26
C ILE A 224 8.96 -7.55 -19.80
N TYR A 225 8.66 -8.47 -18.88
CA TYR A 225 8.45 -8.17 -17.47
C TYR A 225 9.70 -8.40 -16.64
N VAL A 226 9.95 -7.53 -15.66
CA VAL A 226 11.05 -7.72 -14.69
C VAL A 226 10.85 -9.00 -13.89
N LEU A 227 9.60 -9.27 -13.47
CA LEU A 227 9.19 -10.55 -12.91
C LEU A 227 7.90 -10.99 -13.59
N PRO A 228 7.81 -12.23 -14.13
CA PRO A 228 6.64 -12.73 -14.86
C PRO A 228 5.45 -13.07 -13.96
N ILE A 229 4.89 -12.05 -13.32
CA ILE A 229 3.80 -12.15 -12.35
C ILE A 229 2.44 -11.83 -13.01
N ALA A 230 2.44 -11.38 -14.27
CA ALA A 230 1.27 -10.83 -14.96
C ALA A 230 -0.01 -11.68 -14.82
N LYS A 231 0.09 -13.02 -14.83
CA LYS A 231 -1.06 -13.94 -14.71
C LYS A 231 -1.28 -14.50 -13.30
N TRP A 232 -0.43 -14.16 -12.33
CA TRP A 232 -0.51 -14.71 -10.97
C TRP A 232 -1.39 -13.86 -10.09
N SER A 233 -2.20 -14.51 -9.24
CA SER A 233 -2.92 -13.79 -8.21
C SER A 233 -1.94 -13.31 -7.13
N VAL A 234 -2.04 -12.04 -6.72
CA VAL A 234 -1.34 -11.50 -5.54
C VAL A 234 -1.58 -12.39 -4.31
N ARG A 235 -2.77 -13.01 -4.24
CA ARG A 235 -3.13 -14.01 -3.22
C ARG A 235 -2.21 -15.23 -3.24
N PHE A 236 -1.85 -15.76 -4.41
CA PHE A 236 -0.93 -16.88 -4.54
C PHE A 236 0.46 -16.51 -4.01
N ILE A 237 1.01 -15.38 -4.46
CA ILE A 237 2.33 -14.89 -4.05
C ILE A 237 2.38 -14.73 -2.53
N ARG A 238 1.39 -14.04 -1.94
CA ARG A 238 1.28 -13.87 -0.49
C ARG A 238 1.19 -15.21 0.25
N ARG A 239 0.46 -16.19 -0.30
CA ARG A 239 0.35 -17.53 0.30
C ARG A 239 1.70 -18.24 0.34
N GLU A 240 2.48 -18.18 -0.75
CA GLU A 240 3.81 -18.80 -0.79
C GLU A 240 4.81 -18.05 0.11
N LEU A 241 4.80 -16.72 0.12
CA LEU A 241 5.64 -15.94 1.05
C LEU A 241 5.31 -16.26 2.52
N ASN A 242 4.04 -16.44 2.87
CA ASN A 242 3.64 -16.87 4.22
C ASN A 242 4.02 -18.33 4.52
N LYS A 243 4.16 -19.21 3.52
CA LYS A 243 4.72 -20.55 3.72
C LYS A 243 6.22 -20.48 3.99
N LEU A 244 6.96 -19.67 3.23
CA LEU A 244 8.37 -19.44 3.48
C LEU A 244 8.59 -18.88 4.89
N ARG A 245 7.86 -17.84 5.29
CA ARG A 245 7.96 -17.27 6.65
C ARG A 245 7.76 -18.32 7.74
N ARG A 246 6.70 -19.13 7.65
CA ARG A 246 6.48 -20.25 8.59
C ARG A 246 7.63 -21.23 8.63
N LYS A 247 8.17 -21.61 7.46
CA LYS A 247 9.30 -22.53 7.36
C LYS A 247 10.60 -21.92 7.91
N ALA A 248 10.74 -20.60 7.83
CA ALA A 248 11.86 -19.84 8.38
C ALA A 248 11.73 -19.54 9.89
N GLY A 249 10.66 -19.98 10.56
CA GLY A 249 10.38 -19.63 11.95
C GLY A 249 9.99 -18.15 12.16
N VAL A 250 9.60 -17.46 11.10
CA VAL A 250 9.24 -16.04 11.12
C VAL A 250 7.72 -15.87 11.19
N LYS A 251 7.24 -14.95 12.04
CA LYS A 251 5.81 -14.62 12.17
C LYS A 251 5.23 -14.27 10.78
N THR A 252 4.11 -14.87 10.40
CA THR A 252 3.50 -14.60 9.09
C THR A 252 3.08 -13.14 8.97
N TRP A 253 3.00 -12.64 7.75
CA TRP A 253 2.34 -11.37 7.51
C TRP A 253 0.84 -11.56 7.75
N GLY A 254 0.40 -11.43 9.00
CA GLY A 254 -1.01 -11.52 9.34
C GLY A 254 -1.76 -10.42 8.59
N ASN A 255 -2.72 -10.78 7.72
CA ASN A 255 -3.63 -9.90 6.96
C ASN A 255 -3.15 -8.44 6.71
N LEU A 256 -1.88 -8.23 6.38
CA LEU A 256 -1.36 -6.92 6.03
C LEU A 256 -2.04 -6.55 4.72
N ARG A 257 -2.91 -5.54 4.78
CA ARG A 257 -3.60 -5.08 3.58
C ARG A 257 -2.58 -4.34 2.72
N GLU A 258 -2.77 -4.39 1.42
CA GLU A 258 -1.89 -3.74 0.42
C GLU A 258 -1.60 -2.27 0.77
N LYS A 259 -2.64 -1.55 1.21
CA LYS A 259 -2.56 -0.17 1.71
C LYS A 259 -1.71 0.03 2.98
N ASP A 260 -1.59 -0.99 3.84
CA ASP A 260 -0.83 -0.90 5.08
C ASP A 260 0.68 -1.01 4.79
N LEU A 261 1.04 -1.75 3.73
CA LEU A 261 2.37 -1.76 3.14
C LEU A 261 2.63 -0.47 2.34
N GLU A 262 1.72 -0.04 1.47
CA GLU A 262 1.88 1.23 0.71
C GLU A 262 2.07 2.45 1.62
N LYS A 263 1.45 2.51 2.80
CA LYS A 263 1.61 3.63 3.73
C LYS A 263 2.97 3.63 4.44
N VAL A 264 3.50 2.45 4.73
CA VAL A 264 4.88 2.27 5.24
C VAL A 264 5.89 2.63 4.14
N TYR A 265 5.59 2.30 2.89
CA TYR A 265 6.53 2.49 1.77
C TYR A 265 6.44 3.86 1.07
N SER A 266 5.28 4.53 1.06
CA SER A 266 5.16 5.92 0.57
C SER A 266 5.99 6.89 1.42
N GLN A 267 6.32 6.51 2.67
CA GLN A 267 7.20 7.28 3.54
C GLN A 267 8.69 7.02 3.25
N ALA A 268 9.03 5.90 2.61
CA ALA A 268 10.40 5.56 2.22
C ALA A 268 10.75 5.99 0.78
N VAL A 269 9.75 6.13 -0.11
CA VAL A 269 9.95 6.30 -1.56
C VAL A 269 9.84 7.76 -2.05
N THR A 270 9.28 8.70 -1.29
CA THR A 270 9.09 10.10 -1.78
C THR A 270 10.32 11.01 -1.68
N ALA A 271 11.49 10.51 -1.28
CA ALA A 271 12.71 11.30 -1.25
C ALA A 271 13.43 11.26 -2.61
N THR A 272 12.89 11.92 -3.64
CA THR A 272 13.68 12.27 -4.83
C THR A 272 13.01 13.44 -5.58
N TYR A 273 13.51 14.66 -5.32
CA TYR A 273 13.38 15.97 -6.01
C TYR A 273 12.91 17.12 -5.11
N PRO A 274 13.35 18.37 -5.39
CA PRO A 274 13.48 19.43 -4.40
C PRO A 274 12.13 20.00 -4.05
N VAL A 275 11.79 19.97 -2.77
CA VAL A 275 10.71 20.79 -2.23
C VAL A 275 11.30 22.19 -2.04
N ARG A 276 10.75 23.18 -2.75
CA ARG A 276 11.04 24.60 -2.42
C ARG A 276 10.72 24.80 -0.95
N THR A 277 11.66 25.37 -0.19
CA THR A 277 11.38 25.82 1.16
C THR A 277 10.33 26.93 1.12
N PHE A 278 9.59 27.08 2.22
CA PHE A 278 8.55 28.08 2.39
C PHE A 278 9.10 29.53 2.43
N ASN A 279 10.42 29.73 2.43
CA ASN A 279 11.06 31.04 2.61
C ASN A 279 11.98 31.51 1.47
N GLY A 280 12.09 30.82 0.34
CA GLY A 280 12.80 31.36 -0.84
C GLY A 280 14.33 31.52 -0.72
N ASP A 281 14.94 31.28 0.44
CA ASP A 281 16.38 31.38 0.60
C ASP A 281 17.11 30.10 0.19
N THR A 282 18.09 30.27 -0.71
CA THR A 282 19.06 29.26 -1.16
C THR A 282 20.04 28.92 -0.05
N VAL A 283 19.60 28.15 0.95
CA VAL A 283 20.52 27.57 1.93
C VAL A 283 21.14 26.32 1.30
N GLY A 284 22.39 26.46 0.86
CA GLY A 284 23.35 25.37 0.68
C GLY A 284 22.93 24.26 -0.28
N CYS A 285 23.36 24.38 -1.54
CA CYS A 285 23.43 23.29 -2.50
C CYS A 285 23.91 22.00 -1.81
N TRP A 286 23.08 20.95 -1.82
CA TRP A 286 23.40 19.62 -1.30
C TRP A 286 24.82 19.24 -1.74
N ARG A 287 25.76 19.18 -0.78
CA ARG A 287 27.02 18.47 -1.00
C ARG A 287 26.67 17.07 -1.52
N LYS A 288 27.43 16.56 -2.50
CA LYS A 288 27.38 15.13 -2.84
C LYS A 288 27.80 14.36 -1.59
N TRP A 289 26.84 13.91 -0.80
CA TRP A 289 27.08 13.00 0.30
C TRP A 289 27.72 11.74 -0.23
N SER A 290 28.74 11.26 0.48
CA SER A 290 29.30 9.94 0.23
C SER A 290 28.26 8.85 0.55
N ASP A 291 28.52 7.61 0.11
CA ASP A 291 27.67 6.48 0.50
C ASP A 291 27.60 6.28 2.01
N ASP A 292 28.69 6.56 2.71
CA ASP A 292 28.80 6.48 4.17
C ASP A 292 27.97 7.58 4.86
N ASP A 293 28.02 8.82 4.37
CA ASP A 293 27.17 9.91 4.88
C ASP A 293 25.68 9.58 4.72
N ARG A 294 25.29 9.00 3.57
CA ARG A 294 23.92 8.54 3.32
C ARG A 294 23.51 7.45 4.31
N GLU A 295 24.39 6.49 4.56
CA GLU A 295 24.10 5.40 5.50
C GLU A 295 23.95 5.92 6.93
N ARG A 296 24.87 6.76 7.40
CA ARG A 296 24.81 7.40 8.73
C ARG A 296 23.51 8.17 8.91
N PHE A 297 23.15 8.98 7.90
CA PHE A 297 21.88 9.71 7.86
C PHE A 297 20.66 8.79 8.02
N TRP A 298 20.55 7.74 7.20
CA TRP A 298 19.39 6.85 7.24
C TRP A 298 19.30 6.10 8.57
N ARG A 299 20.44 5.67 9.13
CA ARG A 299 20.49 5.03 10.44
C ARG A 299 19.98 5.97 11.53
N ALA A 300 20.44 7.21 11.56
CA ALA A 300 19.99 8.19 12.56
C ALA A 300 18.52 8.57 12.38
N LEU A 301 18.04 8.80 11.15
CA LEU A 301 16.64 9.12 10.88
C LEU A 301 15.71 8.01 11.36
N LEU A 302 16.00 6.76 10.99
CA LEU A 302 15.18 5.61 11.39
C LEU A 302 15.21 5.41 12.91
N PHE A 303 16.40 5.50 13.51
CA PHE A 303 16.56 5.34 14.95
C PHE A 303 15.84 6.45 15.73
N LEU A 304 16.07 7.72 15.40
CA LEU A 304 15.45 8.86 16.08
C LEU A 304 13.93 8.85 15.90
N GLY A 305 13.43 8.50 14.71
CA GLY A 305 11.98 8.39 14.50
C GLY A 305 11.34 7.26 15.28
N TYR A 306 12.03 6.13 15.42
CA TYR A 306 11.57 5.03 16.27
C TYR A 306 11.60 5.41 17.76
N TRP A 307 12.71 5.97 18.23
CA TRP A 307 12.94 6.31 19.64
C TRP A 307 12.02 7.42 20.14
N THR A 308 11.92 8.52 19.39
CA THR A 308 11.14 9.71 19.81
C THR A 308 9.66 9.61 19.46
N GLY A 309 9.29 8.72 18.52
CA GLY A 309 7.93 8.67 17.96
C GLY A 309 7.55 9.91 17.16
N LEU A 310 8.48 10.82 16.89
CA LEU A 310 8.25 12.00 16.05
C LEU A 310 7.95 11.58 14.62
N ARG A 311 7.06 12.33 13.96
CA ARG A 311 6.79 12.12 12.53
C ARG A 311 8.00 12.55 11.73
N ILE A 312 8.18 11.99 10.53
CA ILE A 312 9.26 12.40 9.60
C ILE A 312 9.26 13.93 9.38
N GLY A 313 8.07 14.55 9.25
CA GLY A 313 7.97 16.00 9.09
C GLY A 313 8.40 16.83 10.31
N ASP A 314 8.30 16.26 11.52
CA ASP A 314 8.80 16.87 12.75
C ASP A 314 10.31 16.62 12.91
N LEU A 315 10.80 15.39 12.64
CA LEU A 315 12.24 15.05 12.63
C LEU A 315 13.04 15.90 11.64
N ARG A 316 12.45 16.19 10.47
CA ARG A 316 13.01 17.09 9.46
C ARG A 316 13.31 18.49 10.00
N ARG A 317 12.55 18.94 11.00
CA ARG A 317 12.67 20.27 11.61
C ARG A 317 13.48 20.23 12.91
N LEU A 318 13.94 19.05 13.33
CA LEU A 318 14.75 18.91 14.53
C LEU A 318 16.13 19.53 14.28
N THR A 319 16.46 20.57 15.05
CA THR A 319 17.71 21.32 14.92
C THR A 319 18.72 20.91 15.99
N TRP A 320 20.01 21.15 15.75
CA TRP A 320 21.05 20.93 16.77
C TRP A 320 20.84 21.80 18.01
N ALA A 321 20.20 22.97 17.89
CA ALA A 321 19.81 23.80 19.03
C ALA A 321 18.76 23.14 19.94
N SER A 322 18.07 22.12 19.44
CA SER A 322 17.08 21.33 20.19
C SER A 322 17.71 20.14 20.90
N VAL A 323 19.01 19.89 20.72
CA VAL A 323 19.75 18.73 21.25
C VAL A 323 20.71 19.21 22.34
N PHE A 324 20.44 18.81 23.57
CA PHE A 324 21.28 19.02 24.74
C PHE A 324 22.04 17.74 25.08
N ALA A 325 22.98 17.84 26.03
CA ALA A 325 23.81 16.70 26.43
C ALA A 325 22.99 15.52 27.00
N ASP A 326 21.88 15.81 27.69
CA ASP A 326 21.05 14.83 28.40
C ASP A 326 19.67 14.63 27.76
N ARG A 327 19.24 15.51 26.84
CA ARG A 327 17.88 15.50 26.28
C ARG A 327 17.75 16.17 24.93
N ILE A 328 16.68 15.83 24.22
CA ILE A 328 16.20 16.50 23.01
C ILE A 328 14.87 17.17 23.36
N GLU A 329 14.78 18.48 23.15
CA GLU A 329 13.55 19.25 23.36
C GLU A 329 12.85 19.50 22.01
N TRP A 330 11.55 19.23 21.91
CA TRP A 330 10.81 19.40 20.67
C TRP A 330 9.39 19.90 20.92
N ARG A 331 8.90 20.83 20.10
CA ARG A 331 7.52 21.30 20.16
C ARG A 331 6.74 20.82 18.93
N ALA A 332 5.73 19.99 19.15
CA ALA A 332 4.99 19.35 18.07
C ALA A 332 4.18 20.37 17.26
N SER A 333 4.49 20.51 15.98
CA SER A 333 3.93 21.54 15.08
C SER A 333 2.40 21.57 15.00
N LYS A 334 1.72 20.43 15.22
CA LYS A 334 0.25 20.33 15.13
C LYS A 334 -0.47 20.67 16.44
N THR A 335 0.16 20.39 17.58
CA THR A 335 -0.51 20.45 18.90
C THR A 335 0.10 21.49 19.82
N ASP A 336 1.24 22.07 19.43
CA ASP A 336 2.03 23.00 20.22
C ASP A 336 2.50 22.45 21.59
N VAL A 337 2.45 21.13 21.75
CA VAL A 337 2.87 20.44 22.98
C VAL A 337 4.38 20.29 22.97
N ALA A 338 5.03 20.65 24.07
CA ALA A 338 6.44 20.41 24.31
C ALA A 338 6.69 18.94 24.68
N HIS A 339 7.72 18.35 24.08
CA HIS A 339 8.22 17.01 24.29
C HIS A 339 9.68 17.10 24.70
N VAL A 340 10.08 16.25 25.65
CA VAL A 340 11.46 16.12 26.10
C VAL A 340 11.80 14.64 26.02
N PHE A 341 12.84 14.31 25.25
CA PHE A 341 13.32 12.93 25.07
C PHE A 341 14.70 12.79 25.68
N PRO A 342 14.96 11.82 26.58
CA PRO A 342 16.30 11.62 27.12
C PRO A 342 17.28 11.17 26.03
N VAL A 343 18.50 11.69 26.08
CA VAL A 343 19.63 11.26 25.23
C VAL A 343 20.35 10.11 25.91
N THR A 344 20.01 8.89 25.51
CA THR A 344 20.74 7.69 25.94
C THR A 344 22.04 7.55 25.15
N ALA A 345 22.94 6.65 25.58
CA ALA A 345 24.18 6.36 24.86
C ALA A 345 23.93 5.95 23.38
N ASP A 346 22.85 5.20 23.11
CA ASP A 346 22.49 4.83 21.74
C ASP A 346 22.01 6.05 20.92
N VAL A 347 21.21 6.93 21.52
CA VAL A 347 20.78 8.19 20.88
C VAL A 347 22.00 9.04 20.57
N GLN A 348 22.90 9.21 21.55
CA GLN A 348 24.13 9.98 21.40
C GLN A 348 24.99 9.43 20.25
N ARG A 349 25.20 8.11 20.18
CA ARG A 349 25.92 7.47 19.07
C ARG A 349 25.33 7.80 17.70
N HIS A 350 24.00 7.80 17.57
CA HIS A 350 23.33 8.13 16.32
C HIS A 350 23.36 9.63 15.99
N LEU A 351 23.29 10.50 17.00
CA LEU A 351 23.48 11.94 16.84
C LEU A 351 24.91 12.24 16.40
N ASP A 352 25.92 11.66 17.03
CA ASP A 352 27.33 11.87 16.66
C ASP A 352 27.64 11.37 15.26
N ALA A 353 27.01 10.26 14.82
CA ALA A 353 27.19 9.74 13.47
C ALA A 353 26.72 10.71 12.37
N VAL A 354 25.76 11.60 12.66
CA VAL A 354 25.25 12.59 11.70
C VAL A 354 25.71 14.02 11.99
N ARG A 355 26.47 14.22 13.07
CA ARG A 355 27.04 15.52 13.41
C ARG A 355 28.02 15.96 12.32
N GLY A 356 27.81 17.16 11.80
CA GLY A 356 28.60 17.71 10.70
C GLY A 356 28.08 17.40 9.29
N LEU A 357 27.04 16.56 9.15
CA LEU A 357 26.35 16.40 7.86
C LEU A 357 25.57 17.67 7.46
N ASP A 358 25.01 18.36 8.46
CA ASP A 358 24.35 19.67 8.34
C ASP A 358 24.60 20.48 9.62
N SER A 359 24.78 21.80 9.47
CA SER A 359 25.11 22.70 10.58
C SER A 359 23.89 23.12 11.41
N VAL A 360 22.68 22.97 10.88
CA VAL A 360 21.43 23.42 11.50
C VAL A 360 20.57 22.24 11.93
N TYR A 361 20.35 21.28 11.04
CA TYR A 361 19.41 20.19 11.24
C TYR A 361 20.10 18.89 11.66
N VAL A 362 19.51 18.18 12.61
CA VAL A 362 19.97 16.85 13.04
C VAL A 362 19.78 15.84 11.91
N VAL A 363 18.63 15.93 11.23
CA VAL A 363 18.31 15.12 10.07
C VAL A 363 17.91 16.05 8.93
N PRO A 364 18.85 16.47 8.09
CA PRO A 364 18.58 17.36 6.96
C PRO A 364 17.75 16.61 5.90
N ILE A 365 16.43 16.70 6.01
CA ILE A 365 15.48 16.19 5.01
C ILE A 365 14.96 17.41 4.24
N ALA A 366 15.12 17.44 2.91
CA ALA A 366 14.55 18.49 2.06
C ALA A 366 13.02 18.62 2.22
#